data_AF-A9NM42-F1
#
_entry.id   AF-A9NM42-F1
#
_cell.length_a   1.000
_cell.length_b   1.000
_cell.length_c   1.000
_cell.angle_alpha   90.00
_cell.angle_beta   90.00
_cell.angle_gamma   90.00
#
_symmetry.space_group_name_H-M   'P 1'
#
loop_
_entity.id
_entity.type
_entity.pdbx_description
1 polymer ?
#
loop_
_entity_poly.entity_id
_entity_poly.type
_entity_poly.pdbx_seq_one_letter_code
_entity_poly.pdbx_strand_id
1 'polypeptide(L)' 'MAGRSLDHSIWFHKPFKADEWLLFMIESPIASNGRGFTTGRMYTRSGELVVSVAQEGLIKGKMQPRAKL' A
#
# COMPACT_ATOMS: atom_id res chain seq x y z
N MET A 1 11.05 -7.77 10.09
CA MET A 1 10.74 -6.41 9.63
C MET A 1 9.58 -5.92 10.47
N ALA A 2 9.65 -4.74 11.07
CA ALA A 2 8.49 -4.14 11.72
C ALA A 2 7.99 -3.01 10.81
N GLY A 3 6.75 -3.16 10.30
CA GLY A 3 6.08 -2.15 9.50
C GLY A 3 5.05 -1.40 10.34
N ARG A 4 4.90 -0.10 10.14
CA ARG A 4 3.78 0.69 10.70
C ARG A 4 3.20 1.55 9.60
N SER A 5 1.87 1.58 9.43
CA SER A 5 1.22 2.58 8.58
C SER A 5 1.43 3.96 9.20
N LEU A 6 1.72 4.95 8.35
CA LEU A 6 1.86 6.35 8.75
C LEU A 6 0.62 7.13 8.36
N ASP A 7 0.13 6.92 7.14
CA ASP A 7 -1.12 7.47 6.64
C ASP A 7 -1.90 6.42 5.84
N HIS A 8 -3.10 6.81 5.42
CA HIS A 8 -3.91 6.06 4.45
C HIS A 8 -4.96 7.00 3.85
N SER A 9 -4.97 7.12 2.52
CA SER A 9 -5.96 7.92 1.80
C SER A 9 -6.72 7.04 0.80
N ILE A 10 -8.04 7.15 0.80
CA ILE A 10 -8.94 6.35 -0.04
C ILE A 10 -9.89 7.28 -0.79
N TRP A 11 -10.07 7.00 -2.08
CA TRP A 11 -11.07 7.63 -2.91
C TRP A 11 -12.00 6.58 -3.49
N PHE A 12 -13.29 6.70 -3.20
CA PHE A 12 -14.36 5.86 -3.71
C PHE A 12 -14.96 6.52 -4.95
N HIS A 13 -14.85 5.86 -6.10
CA HIS A 13 -15.26 6.44 -7.39
C HIS A 13 -16.66 6.03 -7.80
N LYS A 14 -17.07 4.81 -7.43
CA LYS A 14 -18.37 4.23 -7.78
C LYS A 14 -18.86 3.29 -6.67
N PRO A 15 -20.18 3.02 -6.57
CA PRO A 15 -20.70 1.94 -5.75
C PRO A 15 -20.13 0.59 -6.19
N PHE A 16 -19.85 -0.28 -5.24
CA PHE A 16 -19.48 -1.67 -5.45
C PHE A 16 -19.91 -2.47 -4.22
N LYS A 17 -19.92 -3.80 -4.32
CA LYS A 17 -20.15 -4.65 -3.16
C LYS A 17 -18.86 -5.34 -2.73
N ALA A 18 -18.60 -5.32 -1.43
CA ALA A 18 -17.41 -5.93 -0.85
C ALA A 18 -17.49 -7.46 -0.75
N ASP A 19 -18.67 -8.04 -0.97
CA ASP A 19 -18.92 -9.48 -1.04
C ASP A 19 -18.81 -10.06 -2.47
N GLU A 20 -18.54 -9.20 -3.47
CA GLU A 20 -18.18 -9.60 -4.84
C GLU A 20 -16.66 -9.55 -5.04
N TRP A 21 -16.15 -10.26 -6.06
CA TRP A 21 -14.72 -10.27 -6.35
C TRP A 21 -14.22 -8.89 -6.78
N LEU A 22 -13.17 -8.42 -6.09
CA LEU A 22 -12.40 -7.24 -6.44
C LEU A 22 -10.93 -7.61 -6.69
N LEU A 23 -10.36 -7.13 -7.80
CA LEU A 23 -8.92 -7.15 -8.01
C LEU A 23 -8.31 -5.94 -7.32
N PHE A 24 -7.45 -6.16 -6.32
CA PHE A 24 -6.67 -5.09 -5.72
C PHE A 24 -5.24 -5.10 -6.28
N MET A 25 -4.94 -4.17 -7.18
CA MET A 25 -3.61 -3.99 -7.76
C MET A 25 -2.84 -2.96 -6.93
N ILE A 26 -1.70 -3.36 -6.38
CA ILE A 26 -0.84 -2.51 -5.54
C ILE A 26 0.53 -2.40 -6.19
N GLU A 27 1.08 -1.19 -6.22
CA GLU A 27 2.44 -0.90 -6.68
C GLU A 27 3.18 -0.04 -5.65
N SER A 28 4.51 -0.15 -5.64
CA SER A 28 5.39 0.58 -4.72
C SER A 28 6.53 1.23 -5.50
N PRO A 29 6.39 2.49 -5.94
CA PRO A 29 7.39 3.14 -6.78
C PRO A 29 8.68 3.49 -6.02
N ILE A 30 8.62 3.67 -4.70
CA ILE A 30 9.79 4.06 -3.91
C ILE A 30 9.75 3.55 -2.47
N ALA A 31 10.92 3.14 -1.98
CA ALA A 31 11.19 2.95 -0.56
C ALA A 31 12.55 3.58 -0.22
N SER A 32 12.55 4.50 0.73
CA SER A 32 13.75 5.26 1.14
C SER A 32 13.59 5.79 2.56
N ASN A 33 14.73 6.03 3.23
CA ASN A 33 14.78 6.60 4.59
C ASN A 33 13.86 5.90 5.60
N GLY A 34 13.78 4.56 5.50
CA GLY A 34 12.93 3.75 6.38
C GLY A 34 11.44 3.91 6.14
N ARG A 35 11.01 4.42 4.98
CA ARG A 35 9.61 4.51 4.57
C ARG A 35 9.40 3.86 3.20
N GLY A 36 8.18 3.44 2.92
CA GLY A 36 7.73 3.00 1.61
C GLY A 36 6.42 3.65 1.25
N PHE A 37 6.33 4.14 0.01
CA PHE A 37 5.11 4.69 -0.55
C PHE A 37 4.50 3.68 -1.51
N THR A 38 3.20 3.44 -1.36
CA THR A 38 2.43 2.50 -2.16
C THR A 38 1.15 3.15 -2.67
N THR A 39 0.79 2.87 -3.91
CA THR A 39 -0.52 3.18 -4.47
C THR A 39 -1.28 1.89 -4.76
N GLY A 40 -2.60 1.99 -4.69
CA GLY A 40 -3.49 0.86 -4.92
C GLY A 40 -4.69 1.25 -5.78
N ARG A 41 -5.16 0.32 -6.60
CA ARG A 41 -6.38 0.46 -7.42
C ARG A 41 -7.20 -0.81 -7.29
N MET A 42 -8.48 -0.67 -6.95
CA MET A 42 -9.41 -1.80 -6.88
C MET A 42 -10.36 -1.80 -8.07
N TYR A 43 -10.47 -2.95 -8.72
CA TYR A 43 -11.32 -3.16 -9.88
C TYR A 43 -12.38 -4.22 -9.60
N THR A 44 -13.59 -4.05 -10.12
CA THR A 44 -14.61 -5.12 -10.15
C THR A 44 -14.17 -6.27 -11.07
N ARG A 45 -14.86 -7.40 -11.00
CA ARG A 45 -14.68 -8.51 -11.94
C ARG A 45 -14.93 -8.12 -13.41
N SER A 46 -15.77 -7.11 -13.67
CA SER A 46 -15.99 -6.54 -15.01
C SER A 46 -14.89 -5.56 -15.46
N GLY A 47 -13.90 -5.29 -14.60
CA GLY A 47 -12.76 -4.42 -14.90
C GLY A 47 -12.99 -2.94 -14.58
N GLU A 48 -14.06 -2.59 -13.85
CA GLU A 48 -14.33 -1.19 -13.50
C GLU A 48 -13.49 -0.74 -12.31
N LEU A 49 -12.79 0.38 -12.44
CA LEU A 49 -12.09 1.03 -11.32
C LEU A 49 -13.11 1.61 -10.33
N VAL A 50 -13.08 1.13 -9.08
CA VAL A 50 -14.03 1.53 -8.03
C VAL A 50 -13.37 2.25 -6.86
N VAL A 51 -12.10 1.96 -6.57
CA VAL A 51 -11.35 2.60 -5.47
C VAL A 51 -9.92 2.90 -5.88
N SER A 52 -9.41 4.07 -5.49
CA SER A 52 -7.98 4.39 -5.47
C SER A 52 -7.49 4.54 -4.03
N VAL A 53 -6.27 4.08 -3.76
CA VAL A 53 -5.62 4.12 -2.45
C VAL A 53 -4.23 4.71 -2.58
N ALA A 54 -3.82 5.52 -1.62
CA ALA A 54 -2.43 5.92 -1.41
C ALA A 54 -2.06 5.70 0.06
N GLN A 55 -0.87 5.18 0.31
CA GLN A 55 -0.37 4.92 1.66
C GLN A 55 1.15 5.06 1.71
N GLU A 56 1.64 5.70 2.78
CA GLU A 56 3.01 5.62 3.25
C GLU A 56 3.08 4.76 4.53
N GLY A 57 4.12 3.94 4.64
CA GLY A 57 4.42 3.15 5.81
C GLY A 57 5.88 3.24 6.22
N LEU A 58 6.15 3.19 7.52
CA LEU A 58 7.47 2.97 8.06
C LEU A 58 7.90 1.52 7.80
N ILE A 59 9.09 1.33 7.24
CA ILE A 59 9.73 0.05 6.99
C ILE A 59 11.01 -0.01 7.82
N LYS A 60 10.96 -0.71 8.96
CA LYS A 60 12.14 -0.90 9.82
C LYS A 60 12.76 -2.28 9.60
N GLY A 61 13.96 -2.27 9.02
CA GLY A 61 14.86 -3.42 8.97
C GLY A 61 15.34 -3.83 10.36
N LYS A 62 15.72 -5.10 10.55
CA LYS A 62 16.52 -5.48 11.73
C LYS A 62 17.86 -4.74 11.60
N MET A 63 18.21 -3.94 12.60
CA MET A 63 19.52 -3.31 12.66
C MET A 63 20.56 -4.42 12.84
N GLN A 64 21.38 -4.67 11.82
CA GLN A 64 22.61 -5.45 12.01
C GLN A 64 23.54 -4.59 12.88
N PRO A 65 24.12 -5.12 13.97
CA PRO A 65 25.12 -4.38 14.73
C PRO A 65 26.22 -3.93 13.78
N ARG A 66 26.56 -2.64 13.78
CA ARG A 66 27.70 -2.14 13.03
C ARG A 66 28.94 -2.87 13.56
N ALA A 67 29.65 -3.61 12.70
CA ALA A 67 30.90 -4.25 13.09
C ALA A 67 31.80 -3.17 13.71
N LYS A 68 32.21 -3.37 14.96
CA LYS A 68 33.19 -2.50 15.61
C LYS A 68 34.51 -2.73 14.88
N LEU A 69 35.04 -1.66 14.28
CA LEU A 69 36.43 -1.60 13.82
C LEU A 69 37.36 -1.75 15.02
#